data_AF-A0A523AI29-F1
#
_entry.id   AF-A0A523AI29-F1
#
_cell.length_a   1.000
_cell.length_b   1.000
_cell.length_c   1.000
_cell.angle_alpha   90.00
_cell.angle_beta   90.00
_cell.angle_gamma   90.00
#
_symmetry.space_group_name_H-M   'P 1'
#
loop_
_entity.id
_entity.type
_entity.pdbx_description
1 polymer ?
#
loop_
_entity_poly.entity_id
_entity_poly.type
_entity_poly.pdbx_seq_one_letter_code
_entity_poly.pdbx_strand_id
1 'polypeptide(L)'
;MEEFTKFVRGGILGPIKKWGTKWSLWPVHLVTACCGAELAHAFACGYDGERIGALNYGIARQTNLIIVEGAITRKMARVLRITWEQMPDPKFVIVMGACGLNGGIFWNGYNLVKPSEVVPVEFFIPGCPPTPEALLRGIRQLQIKLDKGVAENSVSFSEVKAEKGKKPRILPRGVKKVSLAPCIVIAREKEVEWELGKNLCEKLKVLGRAVITARNRIALKVDPDKLRSSAMKLRDLGFDHVKSVNVVDVPNEGKFIVEYWISSYSVKELMPVLINLHSEISRREPKISSLSDIFPSADYLEREMQDLFGVEFVGNPWKGRFLLAPDAPEAPLRKDFKLQEEVYVGD
;
A
#
# COMPACT_ATOMS: atom_id res chain seq x y z
N MET A 1 3.94 28.70 -16.18
CA MET A 1 3.79 27.91 -17.42
C MET A 1 3.78 28.77 -18.67
N GLU A 2 2.87 29.75 -18.81
CA GLU A 2 2.96 30.73 -19.92
C GLU A 2 4.29 31.48 -19.94
N GLU A 3 4.85 31.74 -18.76
CA GLU A 3 6.19 32.31 -18.59
C GLU A 3 7.29 31.45 -19.23
N PHE A 4 7.21 30.12 -19.15
CA PHE A 4 8.18 29.22 -19.81
C PHE A 4 8.04 29.27 -21.32
N THR A 5 6.81 29.32 -21.83
CA THR A 5 6.58 29.45 -23.28
C THR A 5 7.07 30.82 -23.78
N LYS A 6 6.84 31.89 -23.00
CA LYS A 6 7.38 33.23 -23.26
C LYS A 6 8.91 33.24 -23.22
N PHE A 7 9.53 32.58 -22.24
CA PHE A 7 10.98 32.45 -22.12
C PHE A 7 11.60 31.72 -23.32
N VAL A 8 11.04 30.56 -23.70
CA VAL A 8 11.54 29.75 -24.82
C VAL A 8 11.45 30.53 -26.14
N ARG A 9 10.38 31.31 -26.33
CA ARG A 9 10.15 32.10 -27.55
C ARG A 9 10.81 33.48 -27.54
N GLY A 10 11.18 33.98 -26.37
CA GLY A 10 11.64 35.35 -26.18
C GLY A 10 13.10 35.58 -26.57
N GLY A 11 13.41 36.81 -26.98
CA GLY A 11 14.77 37.26 -27.31
C GLY A 11 15.27 36.82 -28.68
N ILE A 12 16.47 37.26 -29.03
CA ILE A 12 17.07 37.04 -30.36
C ILE A 12 17.36 35.55 -30.65
N LEU A 13 17.60 34.77 -29.59
CA LEU A 13 17.84 33.32 -29.64
C LEU A 13 16.56 32.48 -29.54
N GLY A 14 15.38 33.11 -29.55
CA GLY A 14 14.08 32.43 -29.50
C GLY A 14 13.95 31.26 -30.48
N PRO A 15 14.31 31.41 -31.78
CA PRO A 15 14.24 30.33 -32.75
C PRO A 15 15.05 29.09 -32.36
N ILE A 16 16.27 29.27 -31.83
CA ILE A 16 17.17 28.18 -31.45
C ILE A 16 16.68 27.52 -30.15
N LYS A 17 16.33 28.30 -29.12
CA LYS A 17 15.79 27.78 -27.86
C LYS A 17 14.53 26.95 -28.10
N LYS A 18 13.64 27.45 -28.96
CA LYS A 18 12.42 26.77 -29.37
C LYS A 18 12.71 25.46 -30.07
N TRP A 19 13.61 25.46 -31.04
CA TRP A 19 14.01 24.24 -31.75
C TRP A 19 14.62 23.20 -30.80
N GLY A 20 15.57 23.61 -29.94
CA GLY A 20 16.21 22.72 -28.98
C GLY A 20 15.25 22.15 -27.94
N THR A 21 14.36 22.98 -27.38
CA THR A 21 13.37 22.52 -26.39
C THR A 21 12.33 21.59 -27.03
N LYS A 22 11.90 21.88 -28.27
CA LYS A 22 10.91 21.08 -29.00
C LYS A 22 11.39 19.65 -29.28
N TRP A 23 12.65 19.49 -29.65
CA TRP A 23 13.23 18.20 -30.05
C TRP A 23 14.01 17.49 -28.94
N SER A 24 13.95 18.00 -27.70
CA SER A 24 14.62 17.40 -26.55
C SER A 24 13.69 17.45 -25.34
N LEU A 25 12.61 16.67 -25.40
CA LEU A 25 11.61 16.55 -24.32
C LEU A 25 11.83 15.25 -23.56
N TRP A 26 12.39 15.31 -22.37
CA TRP A 26 12.77 14.13 -21.62
C TRP A 26 11.75 13.92 -20.50
N PRO A 27 10.75 13.04 -20.67
CA PRO A 27 9.83 12.71 -19.60
C PRO A 27 10.55 12.01 -18.44
N VAL A 28 10.33 12.50 -17.22
CA VAL A 28 10.69 11.76 -16.01
C VAL A 28 9.78 10.56 -15.85
N HIS A 29 10.37 9.40 -15.58
CA HIS A 29 9.61 8.19 -15.37
C HIS A 29 8.96 8.20 -13.98
N LEU A 30 7.64 8.38 -13.93
CA LEU A 30 6.86 8.38 -12.70
C LEU A 30 5.63 7.48 -12.87
N VAL A 31 5.87 6.17 -12.76
CA VAL A 31 4.85 5.14 -12.93
C VAL A 31 3.91 5.12 -11.74
N THR A 32 2.70 5.63 -11.93
CA THR A 32 1.70 5.73 -10.86
C THR A 32 0.57 4.71 -10.96
N ALA A 33 0.31 4.19 -12.16
CA ALA A 33 -0.75 3.21 -12.42
C ALA A 33 -0.53 2.46 -13.74
N CYS A 34 -1.57 1.82 -14.27
CA CYS A 34 -1.55 1.04 -15.51
C CYS A 34 -1.14 1.83 -16.77
N CYS A 35 -1.24 3.16 -16.77
CA CYS A 35 -0.82 3.97 -17.91
C CYS A 35 0.68 3.87 -18.20
N GLY A 36 1.49 3.47 -17.21
CA GLY A 36 2.93 3.27 -17.42
C GLY A 36 3.28 2.10 -18.34
N ALA A 37 2.40 1.10 -18.46
CA ALA A 37 2.58 0.04 -19.44
C ALA A 37 2.49 0.59 -20.88
N GLU A 38 1.56 1.50 -21.13
CA GLU A 38 1.42 2.15 -22.44
C GLU A 38 2.51 3.18 -22.71
N LEU A 39 3.03 3.85 -21.67
CA LEU A 39 4.25 4.65 -21.79
C LEU A 39 5.42 3.77 -22.25
N ALA A 40 5.65 2.63 -21.60
CA ALA A 40 6.69 1.69 -21.98
C ALA A 40 6.52 1.21 -23.43
N HIS A 41 5.28 0.91 -23.85
CA HIS A 41 4.99 0.55 -25.24
C HIS A 41 5.24 1.69 -26.24
N ALA A 42 4.92 2.94 -25.88
CA ALA A 42 5.18 4.11 -26.74
C ALA A 42 6.68 4.34 -26.98
N PHE A 43 7.54 3.97 -26.03
CA PHE A 43 9.00 4.03 -26.16
C PHE A 43 9.63 2.70 -26.59
N ALA A 44 8.86 1.64 -26.76
CA ALA A 44 9.35 0.38 -27.31
C ALA A 44 9.58 0.48 -28.82
N CYS A 45 10.30 -0.49 -29.38
CA CYS A 45 10.68 -0.54 -30.80
C CYS A 45 9.49 -0.49 -31.79
N GLY A 46 8.28 -0.86 -31.36
CA GLY A 46 7.09 -0.81 -32.21
C GLY A 46 6.63 0.61 -32.56
N TYR A 47 6.74 1.54 -31.61
CA TYR A 47 6.27 2.92 -31.80
C TYR A 47 7.40 3.94 -31.86
N ASP A 48 8.50 3.69 -31.15
CA ASP A 48 9.71 4.53 -31.09
C ASP A 48 9.39 6.00 -30.83
N GLY A 49 9.16 6.34 -29.55
CA GLY A 49 9.04 7.71 -29.08
C GLY A 49 10.34 8.51 -29.17
N GLU A 50 11.50 7.85 -29.26
CA GLU A 50 12.80 8.52 -29.33
C GLU A 50 12.99 9.27 -30.65
N ARG A 51 12.43 8.75 -31.75
CA ARG A 51 12.49 9.43 -33.07
C ARG A 51 11.95 10.86 -33.08
N ILE A 52 11.03 11.20 -32.16
CA ILE A 52 10.46 12.55 -32.07
C ILE A 52 11.22 13.44 -31.08
N GLY A 53 12.39 13.00 -30.61
CA GLY A 53 13.19 13.73 -29.64
C GLY A 53 12.64 13.65 -28.21
N ALA A 54 11.83 12.62 -27.93
CA ALA A 54 11.35 12.34 -26.60
C ALA A 54 12.11 11.15 -26.00
N LEU A 55 12.83 11.34 -24.90
CA LEU A 55 13.64 10.29 -24.29
C LEU A 55 13.17 10.05 -22.86
N ASN A 56 12.65 8.86 -22.59
CA ASN A 56 12.26 8.51 -21.22
C ASN A 56 13.50 8.36 -20.34
N TYR A 57 13.64 9.21 -19.33
CA TYR A 57 14.84 9.29 -18.49
C TYR A 57 14.46 9.25 -17.01
N GLY A 58 15.22 8.51 -16.20
CA GLY A 58 14.86 8.26 -14.80
C GLY A 58 15.18 9.40 -13.82
N ILE A 59 16.06 10.34 -14.21
CA ILE A 59 16.60 11.35 -13.29
C ILE A 59 15.86 12.68 -13.45
N ALA A 60 15.06 13.06 -12.44
CA ALA A 60 14.24 14.28 -12.44
C ALA A 60 15.03 15.57 -12.74
N ARG A 61 16.28 15.66 -12.26
CA ARG A 61 17.14 16.86 -12.43
C ARG A 61 17.62 17.09 -13.86
N GLN A 62 17.52 16.09 -14.73
CA GLN A 62 17.94 16.16 -16.14
C GLN A 62 16.75 16.15 -17.10
N THR A 63 15.53 16.10 -16.58
CA THR A 63 14.29 16.02 -17.35
C THR A 63 13.55 17.35 -17.36
N ASN A 64 12.85 17.64 -18.45
CA ASN A 64 12.07 18.87 -18.64
C ASN A 64 10.58 18.59 -18.92
N LEU A 65 10.18 17.33 -18.93
CA LEU A 65 8.79 16.91 -19.08
C LEU A 65 8.46 15.92 -17.94
N ILE A 66 7.24 16.01 -17.41
CA ILE A 66 6.68 14.97 -16.55
C ILE A 66 5.38 14.47 -17.18
N ILE A 67 5.28 13.15 -17.31
CA ILE A 67 4.05 12.49 -17.75
C ILE A 67 3.46 11.83 -16.50
N VAL A 68 2.31 12.32 -16.06
CA VAL A 68 1.60 11.72 -14.92
C VAL A 68 0.82 10.51 -15.43
N GLU A 69 1.35 9.33 -15.14
CA GLU A 69 0.90 8.05 -15.68
C GLU A 69 -0.29 7.47 -14.89
N GLY A 70 -1.43 8.16 -14.92
CA GLY A 70 -2.69 7.68 -14.37
C GLY A 70 -3.06 8.26 -13.00
N ALA A 71 -3.39 7.38 -12.06
CA ALA A 71 -4.02 7.77 -10.79
C ALA A 71 -2.99 8.26 -9.76
N ILE A 72 -3.20 9.46 -9.21
CA ILE A 72 -2.38 9.99 -8.11
C ILE A 72 -3.12 9.84 -6.79
N THR A 73 -2.50 9.12 -5.85
CA THR A 73 -3.00 9.04 -4.48
C THR A 73 -2.53 10.24 -3.66
N ARG A 74 -3.22 10.57 -2.55
CA ARG A 74 -2.80 11.63 -1.61
C ARG A 74 -1.35 11.46 -1.15
N LYS A 75 -0.94 10.21 -0.87
CA LYS A 75 0.44 9.88 -0.49
C LYS A 75 1.45 10.14 -1.63
N MET A 76 1.04 9.87 -2.87
CA MET A 76 1.87 10.08 -4.05
C MET A 76 1.92 11.54 -4.51
N ALA A 77 0.93 12.35 -4.15
CA ALA A 77 0.88 13.77 -4.48
C ALA A 77 2.13 14.53 -3.99
N ARG A 78 2.62 14.22 -2.79
CA ARG A 78 3.89 14.75 -2.27
C ARG A 78 5.07 14.41 -3.18
N VAL A 79 5.19 13.16 -3.60
CA VAL A 79 6.29 12.72 -4.47
C VAL A 79 6.21 13.43 -5.82
N LEU A 80 5.01 13.55 -6.39
CA LEU A 80 4.78 14.30 -7.63
C LEU A 80 5.24 15.75 -7.50
N ARG A 81 4.90 16.42 -6.40
CA ARG A 81 5.31 17.80 -6.13
C ARG A 81 6.83 17.94 -6.01
N ILE A 82 7.47 17.09 -5.21
CA ILE A 82 8.92 17.08 -5.02
C ILE A 82 9.64 16.86 -6.34
N THR A 83 9.20 15.89 -7.15
CA THR A 83 9.79 15.61 -8.46
C THR A 83 9.70 16.83 -9.37
N TRP A 84 8.53 17.48 -9.43
CA TRP A 84 8.35 18.68 -10.25
C TRP A 84 9.20 19.86 -9.78
N GLU A 85 9.36 20.06 -8.47
CA GLU A 85 10.20 21.13 -7.92
C GLU A 85 11.70 20.89 -8.15
N GLN A 86 12.14 19.63 -8.23
CA GLN A 86 13.53 19.28 -8.52
C GLN A 86 13.90 19.40 -10.01
N MET A 87 12.91 19.52 -10.89
CA MET A 87 13.15 19.65 -12.34
C MET A 87 13.58 21.08 -12.72
N PRO A 88 14.59 21.22 -13.60
CA PRO A 88 15.03 22.52 -14.10
C PRO A 88 13.96 23.18 -14.99
N ASP A 89 13.99 24.52 -15.03
CA ASP A 89 13.17 25.29 -15.98
C ASP A 89 13.86 25.36 -17.35
N PRO A 90 13.10 25.30 -18.47
CA PRO A 90 11.64 25.21 -18.57
C PRO A 90 11.12 23.76 -18.41
N LYS A 91 10.09 23.56 -17.59
CA LYS A 91 9.46 22.25 -17.34
C LYS A 91 7.98 22.20 -17.73
N PHE A 92 7.52 21.05 -18.21
CA PHE A 92 6.16 20.83 -18.69
C PHE A 92 5.52 19.60 -18.04
N VAL A 93 4.18 19.60 -17.92
CA VAL A 93 3.43 18.51 -17.29
C VAL A 93 2.33 18.04 -18.25
N ILE A 94 2.31 16.75 -18.55
CA ILE A 94 1.24 16.08 -19.28
C ILE A 94 0.57 15.09 -18.34
N VAL A 95 -0.75 15.02 -18.35
CA VAL A 95 -1.50 14.00 -17.61
C VAL A 95 -2.02 12.96 -18.58
N MET A 96 -1.68 11.69 -18.33
CA MET A 96 -2.06 10.56 -19.15
C MET A 96 -3.15 9.74 -18.45
N GLY A 97 -4.29 9.60 -19.12
CA GLY A 97 -5.38 8.71 -18.72
C GLY A 97 -6.50 9.39 -17.91
N ALA A 98 -7.66 8.74 -17.92
CA ALA A 98 -8.89 9.22 -17.30
C ALA A 98 -8.76 9.37 -15.77
N CYS A 99 -7.92 8.53 -15.14
CA CYS A 99 -7.64 8.59 -13.71
C CYS A 99 -7.00 9.93 -13.29
N GLY A 100 -6.06 10.45 -14.08
CA GLY A 100 -5.44 11.74 -13.81
C GLY A 100 -6.30 12.95 -14.19
N LEU A 101 -7.32 12.78 -15.03
CA LEU A 101 -8.21 13.90 -15.39
C LEU A 101 -9.23 14.22 -14.28
N ASN A 102 -10.03 13.23 -13.90
CA ASN A 102 -11.10 13.39 -12.91
C ASN A 102 -11.28 12.11 -12.05
N GLY A 103 -10.20 11.37 -11.82
CA GLY A 103 -10.21 10.14 -11.02
C GLY A 103 -10.63 8.88 -11.78
N GLY A 104 -11.15 9.00 -13.01
CA GLY A 104 -11.45 7.87 -13.90
C GLY A 104 -12.43 6.88 -13.26
N ILE A 105 -12.11 5.58 -13.32
CA ILE A 105 -12.89 4.54 -12.65
C ILE A 105 -12.92 4.72 -11.11
N PHE A 106 -11.92 5.39 -10.56
CA PHE A 106 -11.75 5.62 -9.14
C PHE A 106 -12.23 7.01 -8.69
N TRP A 107 -13.05 7.73 -9.48
CA TRP A 107 -13.46 9.11 -9.19
C TRP A 107 -14.07 9.35 -7.80
N ASN A 108 -14.63 8.30 -7.16
CA ASN A 108 -15.20 8.35 -5.82
C ASN A 108 -14.29 7.75 -4.73
N GLY A 109 -13.00 7.51 -5.05
CA GLY A 109 -12.01 7.00 -4.11
C GLY A 109 -11.59 8.09 -3.13
N TYR A 110 -11.62 7.79 -1.82
CA TYR A 110 -11.20 8.73 -0.78
C TYR A 110 -9.72 9.12 -0.89
N ASN A 111 -8.90 8.29 -1.52
CA ASN A 111 -7.45 8.43 -1.56
C ASN A 111 -6.92 9.15 -2.80
N LEU A 112 -7.74 9.50 -3.79
CA LEU A 112 -7.28 10.13 -5.03
C LEU A 112 -7.28 11.65 -4.96
N VAL A 113 -6.32 12.24 -5.69
CA VAL A 113 -6.14 13.68 -5.87
C VAL A 113 -5.96 13.95 -7.36
N LYS A 114 -6.45 15.10 -7.84
CA LYS A 114 -6.22 15.47 -9.23
C LYS A 114 -4.80 16.01 -9.38
N PRO A 115 -3.98 15.49 -10.32
CA PRO A 115 -2.67 16.05 -10.63
C PRO A 115 -2.67 17.56 -10.87
N SER A 116 -3.74 18.10 -11.47
CA SER A 116 -3.90 19.54 -11.72
C SER A 116 -4.03 20.39 -10.45
N GLU A 117 -4.39 19.78 -9.32
CA GLU A 117 -4.43 20.44 -8.00
C GLU A 117 -3.04 20.47 -7.35
N VAL A 118 -2.09 19.65 -7.82
CA VAL A 118 -0.75 19.49 -7.23
C VAL A 118 0.33 20.21 -8.07
N VAL A 119 0.26 20.06 -9.39
CA VAL A 119 1.23 20.60 -10.36
C VAL A 119 0.49 21.23 -11.56
N PRO A 120 1.05 22.26 -12.20
CA PRO A 120 0.40 22.93 -13.31
C PRO A 120 0.45 22.07 -14.58
N VAL A 121 -0.71 21.60 -15.06
CA VAL A 121 -0.85 20.67 -16.21
C VAL A 121 -1.01 21.42 -17.54
N GLU A 122 -0.32 20.99 -18.59
CA GLU A 122 -0.46 21.54 -19.96
C GLU A 122 -1.52 20.83 -20.79
N PHE A 123 -1.44 19.51 -20.84
CA PHE A 123 -2.29 18.70 -21.71
C PHE A 123 -2.80 17.48 -20.95
N PHE A 124 -4.03 17.10 -21.27
CA PHE A 124 -4.64 15.87 -20.82
C PHE A 124 -4.80 14.93 -22.01
N ILE A 125 -4.34 13.69 -21.84
CA ILE A 125 -4.46 12.63 -22.85
C ILE A 125 -5.54 11.66 -22.39
N PRO A 126 -6.75 11.70 -22.99
CA PRO A 126 -7.86 10.85 -22.56
C PRO A 126 -7.62 9.37 -22.96
N GLY A 127 -7.94 8.45 -22.06
CA GLY A 127 -7.88 6.99 -22.28
C GLY A 127 -7.82 6.19 -20.98
N CYS A 128 -7.98 4.85 -21.02
CA CYS A 128 -7.91 4.00 -19.82
C CYS A 128 -7.42 2.55 -20.14
N PRO A 129 -6.12 2.35 -20.43
CA PRO A 129 -5.10 3.38 -20.65
C PRO A 129 -5.22 3.99 -22.07
N PRO A 130 -4.68 5.20 -22.30
CA PRO A 130 -4.61 5.77 -23.65
C PRO A 130 -3.59 5.00 -24.50
N THR A 131 -3.90 4.80 -25.78
CA THR A 131 -3.02 4.04 -26.68
C THR A 131 -1.67 4.73 -26.87
N PRO A 132 -0.61 4.00 -27.26
CA PRO A 132 0.71 4.59 -27.51
C PRO A 132 0.69 5.71 -28.54
N GLU A 133 -0.14 5.61 -29.58
CA GLU A 133 -0.30 6.66 -30.58
C GLU A 133 -0.95 7.92 -30.00
N ALA A 134 -1.91 7.76 -29.07
CA ALA A 134 -2.54 8.88 -28.39
C ALA A 134 -1.53 9.61 -27.49
N LEU A 135 -0.65 8.86 -26.83
CA LEU A 135 0.44 9.41 -26.03
C LEU A 135 1.43 10.21 -26.90
N LEU A 136 1.94 9.60 -27.97
CA LEU A 136 2.86 10.27 -28.90
C LEU A 136 2.22 11.50 -29.55
N ARG A 137 0.93 11.45 -29.87
CA ARG A 137 0.17 12.62 -30.34
C ARG A 137 0.12 13.72 -29.29
N GLY A 138 -0.05 13.40 -28.01
CA GLY A 138 0.01 14.36 -26.91
C GLY A 138 1.37 15.05 -26.79
N ILE A 139 2.47 14.29 -26.88
CA ILE A 139 3.82 14.84 -26.92
C ILE A 139 3.99 15.76 -28.13
N ARG A 140 3.48 15.36 -29.30
CA ARG A 140 3.52 16.18 -30.51
C ARG A 140 2.72 17.49 -30.37
N GLN A 141 1.60 17.48 -29.66
CA GLN A 141 0.85 18.71 -29.38
C GLN A 141 1.63 19.66 -28.47
N LEU A 142 2.37 19.14 -27.48
CA LEU A 142 3.29 19.97 -26.70
C LEU A 142 4.38 20.59 -27.59
N GLN A 143 4.95 19.82 -28.51
CA GLN A 143 5.92 20.34 -29.49
C GLN A 143 5.34 21.44 -30.39
N ILE A 144 4.08 21.29 -30.82
CA ILE A 144 3.37 22.30 -31.62
C ILE A 144 3.10 23.55 -30.78
N LYS A 145 2.70 23.38 -29.51
CA LYS A 145 2.51 24.49 -28.58
C LYS A 145 3.80 25.28 -28.36
N LEU A 146 4.95 24.61 -28.20
CA LEU A 146 6.24 25.29 -28.09
C LEU A 146 6.56 26.08 -29.37
N ASP A 147 6.19 25.54 -30.53
CA ASP A 147 6.45 26.16 -31.82
C ASP A 147 5.57 27.38 -32.12
N LYS A 148 4.25 27.22 -31.97
CA LYS A 148 3.22 28.22 -32.30
C LYS A 148 2.89 29.15 -31.13
N GLY A 149 3.07 28.69 -29.90
CA GLY A 149 2.79 29.42 -28.66
C GLY A 149 1.35 29.25 -28.19
N VAL A 150 0.53 28.52 -28.96
CA VAL A 150 -0.89 28.30 -28.70
C VAL A 150 -1.12 26.81 -28.49
N ALA A 151 -1.90 26.46 -27.47
CA ALA A 151 -2.33 25.08 -27.25
C ALA A 151 -3.49 24.76 -28.20
N GLU A 152 -3.30 23.75 -29.05
CA GLU A 152 -4.32 23.27 -29.99
C GLU A 152 -4.82 21.89 -29.54
N ASN A 153 -6.13 21.67 -29.62
CA ASN A 153 -6.70 20.34 -29.37
C ASN A 153 -6.48 19.46 -30.60
N SER A 154 -5.94 18.26 -30.38
CA SER A 154 -5.76 17.29 -31.47
C SER A 154 -7.05 16.58 -31.89
N VAL A 155 -8.06 16.60 -31.03
CA VAL A 155 -9.37 15.99 -31.25
C VAL A 155 -10.43 16.94 -30.72
N SER A 156 -11.43 17.23 -31.54
CA SER A 156 -12.67 17.89 -31.12
C SER A 156 -13.75 16.82 -30.93
N PHE A 157 -14.28 16.71 -29.72
CA PHE A 157 -15.46 15.88 -29.48
C PHE A 157 -16.72 16.69 -29.83
N SER A 158 -17.71 16.04 -30.44
CA SER A 158 -19.03 16.66 -30.59
C SER A 158 -19.62 16.90 -29.21
N GLU A 159 -20.08 18.13 -28.96
CA GLU A 159 -20.83 18.42 -27.75
C GLU A 159 -22.18 17.70 -27.81
N VAL A 160 -22.22 16.52 -27.20
CA VAL A 160 -23.51 15.88 -26.90
C VAL A 160 -24.10 16.65 -25.74
N LYS A 161 -25.21 17.36 -25.98
CA LYS A 161 -26.04 17.91 -24.90
C LYS A 161 -26.56 16.74 -24.07
N ALA A 162 -25.78 16.34 -23.06
CA ALA A 162 -26.28 15.43 -22.04
C ALA A 162 -27.52 16.10 -21.44
N GLU A 163 -28.67 15.45 -21.54
CA GLU A 163 -29.87 15.91 -20.85
C GLU A 163 -29.47 16.14 -19.39
N LYS A 164 -29.59 17.39 -18.94
CA LYS A 164 -29.27 17.79 -17.56
C LYS A 164 -30.32 17.20 -16.61
N GLY A 165 -30.27 15.89 -16.45
CA GLY A 165 -30.74 15.18 -15.30
C GLY A 165 -29.52 14.45 -14.76
N LYS A 166 -28.71 15.10 -13.92
CA LYS A 166 -27.94 14.31 -12.97
C LYS A 166 -28.99 13.48 -12.25
N LYS A 167 -29.07 12.16 -12.53
CA LYS A 167 -29.69 11.25 -11.57
C LYS A 167 -29.12 11.70 -10.23
N PRO A 168 -29.94 12.12 -9.25
CA PRO A 168 -29.41 12.56 -7.98
C PRO A 168 -28.40 11.51 -7.57
N ARG A 169 -27.16 11.91 -7.27
CA ARG A 169 -26.16 10.96 -6.83
C ARG A 169 -26.81 10.25 -5.67
N ILE A 170 -27.26 9.01 -5.90
CA ILE A 170 -27.69 8.15 -4.82
C ILE A 170 -26.36 7.88 -4.15
N LEU A 171 -26.04 8.70 -3.16
CA LEU A 171 -25.00 8.35 -2.21
C LEU A 171 -25.33 6.91 -1.84
N PRO A 172 -24.38 5.96 -1.96
CA PRO A 172 -24.62 4.63 -1.48
C PRO A 172 -25.25 4.79 -0.11
N ARG A 173 -26.48 4.24 0.05
CA ARG A 173 -27.24 4.45 1.29
C ARG A 173 -26.27 4.14 2.42
N GLY A 174 -26.23 5.01 3.44
CA GLY A 174 -25.41 4.78 4.62
C GLY A 174 -25.55 3.32 5.04
N VAL A 175 -24.42 2.71 5.41
CA VAL A 175 -24.29 1.28 5.64
C VAL A 175 -25.55 0.73 6.34
N LYS A 176 -26.41 0.01 5.60
CA LYS A 176 -27.75 -0.41 6.09
C LYS A 176 -27.66 -1.30 7.33
N LYS A 177 -26.53 -1.98 7.48
CA LYS A 177 -26.15 -2.76 8.64
C LYS A 177 -24.65 -2.58 8.84
N VAL A 178 -24.27 -1.77 9.84
CA VAL A 178 -22.93 -1.88 10.41
C VAL A 178 -22.96 -3.17 11.22
N SER A 179 -22.52 -4.27 10.62
CA SER A 179 -22.23 -5.46 11.43
C SER A 179 -21.15 -5.05 12.41
N LEU A 180 -21.38 -5.26 13.70
CA LEU A 180 -20.27 -5.36 14.65
C LEU A 180 -19.24 -6.29 13.99
N ALA A 181 -17.98 -5.85 13.93
CA ALA A 181 -16.93 -6.67 13.31
C ALA A 181 -17.09 -8.10 13.86
N PRO A 182 -17.18 -9.12 12.99
CA PRO A 182 -17.52 -10.46 13.43
C PRO A 182 -16.54 -10.89 14.52
N CYS A 183 -17.05 -11.56 15.56
CA CYS A 183 -16.20 -12.13 16.60
C CYS A 183 -15.12 -12.99 15.91
N ILE A 184 -13.85 -12.73 16.23
CA ILE A 184 -12.74 -13.42 15.58
C ILE A 184 -12.67 -14.84 16.15
N VAL A 185 -13.10 -15.82 15.34
CA VAL A 185 -13.08 -17.23 15.73
C VAL A 185 -11.81 -17.89 15.20
N ILE A 186 -10.81 -18.08 16.06
CA ILE A 186 -9.55 -18.77 15.71
C ILE A 186 -9.75 -20.28 15.75
N ALA A 187 -10.33 -20.78 16.84
CA ALA A 187 -10.57 -22.20 17.10
C ALA A 187 -11.87 -22.71 16.43
N ARG A 188 -12.00 -22.55 15.11
CA ARG A 188 -13.11 -23.13 14.34
C ARG A 188 -12.77 -24.57 13.95
N GLU A 189 -13.49 -25.52 14.54
CA GLU A 189 -13.34 -26.94 14.26
C GLU A 189 -13.71 -27.25 12.79
N LYS A 190 -12.90 -28.08 12.15
CA LYS A 190 -13.17 -28.65 10.84
C LYS A 190 -12.97 -30.16 10.89
N GLU A 191 -13.88 -30.89 10.24
CA GLU A 191 -13.74 -32.32 10.06
C GLU A 191 -12.64 -32.60 9.02
N VAL A 192 -11.58 -33.27 9.46
CA VAL A 192 -10.44 -33.65 8.61
C VAL A 192 -10.00 -35.05 9.02
N GLU A 193 -9.73 -35.90 8.03
CA GLU A 193 -9.12 -37.21 8.26
C GLU A 193 -7.62 -37.06 8.55
N TRP A 194 -7.28 -37.05 9.84
CA TRP A 194 -5.90 -36.92 10.31
C TRP A 194 -5.71 -37.59 11.68
N GLU A 195 -5.28 -38.86 11.68
CA GLU A 195 -5.15 -39.71 12.88
C GLU A 195 -4.15 -39.16 13.90
N LEU A 196 -2.94 -38.77 13.45
CA LEU A 196 -1.93 -38.14 14.31
C LEU A 196 -2.49 -36.87 14.99
N GLY A 197 -3.27 -36.09 14.24
CA GLY A 197 -3.91 -34.87 14.75
C GLY A 197 -4.95 -35.14 15.81
N LYS A 198 -5.75 -36.21 15.66
CA LYS A 198 -6.74 -36.64 16.67
C LYS A 198 -6.04 -37.03 17.98
N ASN A 199 -4.99 -37.85 17.89
CA ASN A 199 -4.20 -38.26 19.06
C ASN A 199 -3.53 -37.07 19.77
N LEU A 200 -2.96 -36.13 19.02
CA LEU A 200 -2.38 -34.90 19.59
C LEU A 200 -3.46 -34.02 20.20
N CYS A 201 -4.59 -33.83 19.52
CA CYS A 201 -5.70 -33.03 20.01
C CYS A 201 -6.25 -33.57 21.35
N GLU A 202 -6.40 -34.90 21.49
CA GLU A 202 -6.82 -35.53 22.74
C GLU A 202 -5.85 -35.26 23.89
N LYS A 203 -4.54 -35.36 23.65
CA LYS A 203 -3.51 -35.02 24.66
C LYS A 203 -3.58 -33.53 25.05
N LEU A 204 -3.87 -32.64 24.10
CA LEU A 204 -3.92 -31.20 24.32
C LEU A 204 -5.22 -30.70 24.94
N LYS A 205 -6.34 -31.46 24.86
CA LYS A 205 -7.61 -31.11 25.51
C LYS A 205 -7.50 -31.00 27.03
N VAL A 206 -6.51 -31.63 27.64
CA VAL A 206 -6.24 -31.52 29.09
C VAL A 206 -5.75 -30.11 29.48
N LEU A 207 -5.15 -29.37 28.53
CA LEU A 207 -4.59 -28.04 28.76
C LEU A 207 -5.59 -26.91 28.53
N GLY A 208 -6.64 -27.15 27.75
CA GLY A 208 -7.61 -26.15 27.35
C GLY A 208 -8.46 -26.63 26.17
N ARG A 209 -9.01 -25.69 25.41
CA ARG A 209 -9.85 -26.02 24.24
C ARG A 209 -8.97 -26.24 23.01
N ALA A 210 -8.64 -27.50 22.75
CA ALA A 210 -7.95 -27.93 21.53
C ALA A 210 -8.94 -28.32 20.43
N VAL A 211 -8.76 -27.78 19.22
CA VAL A 211 -9.55 -28.12 18.03
C VAL A 211 -8.67 -28.25 16.79
N ILE A 212 -9.07 -29.11 15.85
CA ILE A 212 -8.40 -29.24 14.56
C ILE A 212 -8.98 -28.20 13.61
N THR A 213 -8.12 -27.33 13.05
CA THR A 213 -8.55 -26.25 12.14
C THR A 213 -8.27 -26.57 10.67
N ALA A 214 -7.29 -27.44 10.40
CA ALA A 214 -6.95 -27.96 9.08
C ALA A 214 -6.03 -29.19 9.24
N ARG A 215 -5.73 -29.89 8.13
CA ARG A 215 -4.67 -30.91 8.10
C ARG A 215 -3.36 -30.30 8.59
N ASN A 216 -2.71 -30.96 9.55
CA ASN A 216 -1.50 -30.50 10.23
C ASN A 216 -1.64 -29.20 11.04
N ARG A 217 -2.86 -28.76 11.40
CA ARG A 217 -3.07 -27.55 12.20
C ARG A 217 -4.04 -27.78 13.36
N ILE A 218 -3.58 -27.45 14.56
CA ILE A 218 -4.37 -27.53 15.79
C ILE A 218 -4.38 -26.14 16.43
N ALA A 219 -5.54 -25.67 16.84
CA ALA A 219 -5.68 -24.46 17.65
C ALA A 219 -5.97 -24.87 19.10
N LEU A 220 -5.15 -24.38 20.03
CA LEU A 220 -5.25 -24.63 21.46
C LEU A 220 -5.47 -23.30 22.17
N LYS A 221 -6.72 -23.08 22.62
CA LYS A 221 -7.08 -21.94 23.45
C LYS A 221 -6.80 -22.24 24.92
N VAL A 222 -6.01 -21.40 25.57
CA VAL A 222 -5.66 -21.52 27.00
C VAL A 222 -5.86 -20.20 27.73
N ASP A 223 -6.16 -20.29 29.02
CA ASP A 223 -6.19 -19.12 29.90
C ASP A 223 -4.77 -18.52 30.01
N PRO A 224 -4.61 -17.19 30.09
CA PRO A 224 -3.30 -16.54 30.21
C PRO A 224 -2.43 -17.10 31.34
N ASP A 225 -3.03 -17.42 32.49
CA ASP A 225 -2.31 -17.95 33.67
C ASP A 225 -1.72 -19.35 33.43
N LYS A 226 -2.33 -20.14 32.53
CA LYS A 226 -1.90 -21.51 32.20
C LYS A 226 -0.97 -21.56 30.99
N LEU A 227 -0.78 -20.45 30.28
CA LEU A 227 -0.01 -20.38 29.03
C LEU A 227 1.38 -21.01 29.18
N ARG A 228 2.11 -20.63 30.23
CA ARG A 228 3.47 -21.10 30.49
C ARG A 228 3.52 -22.61 30.75
N SER A 229 2.58 -23.13 31.55
CA SER A 229 2.46 -24.57 31.81
C SER A 229 2.11 -25.37 30.54
N SER A 230 1.28 -24.82 29.66
CA SER A 230 0.91 -25.41 28.38
C SER A 230 2.10 -25.44 27.42
N ALA A 231 2.88 -24.36 27.37
CA ALA A 231 4.10 -24.25 26.58
C ALA A 231 5.15 -25.30 27.01
N MET A 232 5.34 -25.52 28.32
CA MET A 232 6.22 -26.58 28.83
C MET A 232 5.77 -27.97 28.37
N LYS A 233 4.47 -28.29 28.49
CA LYS A 233 3.97 -29.59 28.00
C LYS A 233 4.10 -29.76 26.49
N LEU A 234 3.97 -28.69 25.71
CA LEU A 234 4.21 -28.72 24.26
C LEU A 234 5.67 -29.03 23.94
N ARG A 235 6.59 -28.47 24.72
CA ARG A 235 8.02 -28.79 24.64
C ARG A 235 8.29 -30.26 24.96
N ASP A 236 7.67 -30.79 26.01
CA ASP A 236 7.79 -32.22 26.39
C ASP A 236 7.23 -33.16 25.30
N LEU A 237 6.22 -32.71 24.55
CA LEU A 237 5.67 -33.43 23.40
C LEU A 237 6.54 -33.35 22.13
N GLY A 238 7.65 -32.61 22.17
CA GLY A 238 8.62 -32.49 21.08
C GLY A 238 8.47 -31.24 20.20
N PHE A 239 7.57 -30.30 20.53
CA PHE A 239 7.48 -29.01 19.85
C PHE A 239 8.49 -28.04 20.46
N ASP A 240 9.57 -27.76 19.75
CA ASP A 240 10.74 -27.04 20.29
C ASP A 240 10.90 -25.61 19.77
N HIS A 241 10.06 -25.18 18.82
CA HIS A 241 10.27 -23.93 18.11
C HIS A 241 8.98 -23.13 17.85
N VAL A 242 8.98 -21.86 18.25
CA VAL A 242 7.97 -20.86 17.90
C VAL A 242 8.35 -20.21 16.58
N LYS A 243 7.49 -20.36 15.55
CA LYS A 243 7.68 -19.77 14.21
C LYS A 243 7.22 -18.32 14.11
N SER A 244 6.15 -17.97 14.82
CA SER A 244 5.63 -16.61 14.85
C SER A 244 4.83 -16.35 16.13
N VAL A 245 4.88 -15.10 16.59
CA VAL A 245 4.00 -14.57 17.63
C VAL A 245 3.19 -13.45 16.98
N ASN A 246 1.87 -13.52 17.08
CA ASN A 246 0.97 -12.52 16.51
C ASN A 246 0.08 -11.95 17.61
N VAL A 247 -0.26 -10.67 17.47
CA VAL A 247 -1.28 -10.01 18.30
C VAL A 247 -2.43 -9.55 17.41
N VAL A 248 -3.63 -10.00 17.74
CA VAL A 248 -4.86 -9.58 17.05
C VAL A 248 -5.59 -8.57 17.93
N ASP A 249 -5.64 -7.31 17.48
CA ASP A 249 -6.42 -6.24 18.13
C ASP A 249 -7.92 -6.42 17.82
N VAL A 250 -8.73 -6.61 18.86
CA VAL A 250 -10.20 -6.68 18.80
C VAL A 250 -10.81 -5.55 19.64
N PRO A 251 -10.78 -4.29 19.14
CA PRO A 251 -11.22 -3.12 19.91
C PRO A 251 -12.67 -3.23 20.40
N ASN A 252 -13.55 -3.80 19.56
CA ASN A 252 -14.98 -3.94 19.87
C ASN A 252 -15.25 -4.82 21.09
N GLU A 253 -14.36 -5.78 21.38
CA GLU A 253 -14.45 -6.66 22.54
C GLU A 253 -13.48 -6.22 23.66
N GLY A 254 -12.71 -5.15 23.46
CA GLY A 254 -11.74 -4.66 24.44
C GLY A 254 -10.64 -5.66 24.79
N LYS A 255 -10.27 -6.54 23.85
CA LYS A 255 -9.29 -7.61 24.08
C LYS A 255 -8.23 -7.69 22.98
N PHE A 256 -7.07 -8.23 23.34
CA PHE A 256 -6.09 -8.75 22.39
C PHE A 256 -6.13 -10.27 22.39
N ILE A 257 -5.88 -10.87 21.23
CA ILE A 257 -5.61 -12.30 21.14
C ILE A 257 -4.15 -12.48 20.78
N VAL A 258 -3.38 -13.06 21.68
CA VAL A 258 -1.95 -13.35 21.47
C VAL A 258 -1.86 -14.79 20.99
N GLU A 259 -1.29 -15.00 19.80
CA GLU A 259 -1.12 -16.31 19.18
C GLU A 259 0.37 -16.66 19.08
N TYR A 260 0.72 -17.87 19.51
CA TYR A 260 2.02 -18.48 19.30
C TYR A 260 1.86 -19.64 18.32
N TRP A 261 2.52 -19.57 17.18
CA TRP A 261 2.56 -20.67 16.22
C TRP A 261 3.80 -21.52 16.49
N ILE A 262 3.57 -22.71 17.05
CA ILE A 262 4.62 -23.62 17.52
C ILE A 262 4.71 -24.83 16.60
N SER A 263 5.93 -25.26 16.34
CA SER A 263 6.27 -26.42 15.51
C SER A 263 7.48 -27.14 16.11
N SER A 264 7.88 -28.27 15.50
CA SER A 264 9.12 -28.97 15.84
C SER A 264 10.12 -28.85 14.70
N TYR A 265 11.38 -28.54 15.01
CA TYR A 265 12.49 -28.73 14.07
C TYR A 265 13.31 -29.99 14.38
N SER A 266 13.32 -30.47 15.63
CA SER A 266 14.06 -31.69 15.99
C SER A 266 13.34 -32.98 15.59
N VAL A 267 12.00 -32.98 15.60
CA VAL A 267 11.19 -34.18 15.29
C VAL A 267 10.57 -34.06 13.91
N LYS A 268 11.06 -34.87 12.96
CA LYS A 268 10.68 -34.81 11.53
C LYS A 268 9.19 -35.02 11.30
N GLU A 269 8.56 -35.89 12.08
CA GLU A 269 7.13 -36.20 12.02
C GLU A 269 6.25 -35.03 12.47
N LEU A 270 6.75 -34.20 13.40
CA LEU A 270 6.04 -33.04 13.94
C LEU A 270 6.36 -31.74 13.19
N MET A 271 7.41 -31.72 12.37
CA MET A 271 7.79 -30.56 11.55
C MET A 271 6.67 -29.99 10.66
N PRO A 272 5.82 -30.79 9.99
CA PRO A 272 4.69 -30.24 9.22
C PRO A 272 3.52 -29.77 10.11
N VAL A 273 3.52 -30.13 11.40
CA VAL A 273 2.43 -29.83 12.35
C VAL A 273 2.62 -28.45 12.98
N LEU A 274 1.57 -27.64 12.91
CA LEU A 274 1.51 -26.32 13.50
C LEU A 274 0.47 -26.29 14.62
N ILE A 275 0.91 -25.91 15.82
CA ILE A 275 0.03 -25.67 16.97
C ILE A 275 -0.08 -24.16 17.17
N ASN A 276 -1.28 -23.62 17.01
CA ASN A 276 -1.61 -22.26 17.41
C ASN A 276 -2.01 -22.28 18.89
N LEU A 277 -1.08 -21.96 19.77
CA LEU A 277 -1.33 -21.72 21.19
C LEU A 277 -1.75 -20.26 21.36
N HIS A 278 -3.01 -20.01 21.72
CA HIS A 278 -3.50 -18.64 21.87
C HIS A 278 -4.23 -18.40 23.18
N SER A 279 -4.13 -17.15 23.64
CA SER A 279 -4.79 -16.65 24.84
C SER A 279 -5.41 -15.28 24.58
N GLU A 280 -6.52 -15.01 25.25
CA GLU A 280 -7.20 -13.72 25.20
C GLU A 280 -6.79 -12.89 26.43
N ILE A 281 -6.32 -11.67 26.21
CA ILE A 281 -5.90 -10.75 27.27
C ILE A 281 -6.66 -9.42 27.15
N SER A 282 -6.76 -8.69 28.25
CA SER A 282 -7.41 -7.37 28.27
C SER A 282 -6.63 -6.37 27.43
N ARG A 283 -7.32 -5.54 26.64
CA ARG A 283 -6.71 -4.44 25.88
C ARG A 283 -6.25 -3.28 26.78
N ARG A 284 -6.89 -3.12 27.95
CA ARG A 284 -6.59 -2.03 28.90
C ARG A 284 -5.31 -2.27 29.69
N GLU A 285 -5.08 -3.52 30.06
CA GLU A 285 -3.86 -3.96 30.75
C GLU A 285 -3.31 -5.18 30.00
N PRO A 286 -2.64 -4.97 28.86
CA PRO A 286 -2.21 -6.04 27.97
C PRO A 286 -0.94 -6.69 28.50
N LYS A 287 -1.08 -7.55 29.51
CA LYS A 287 0.02 -8.31 30.12
C LYS A 287 -0.13 -9.79 29.84
N ILE A 288 0.97 -10.45 29.49
CA ILE A 288 1.02 -11.91 29.32
C ILE A 288 2.39 -12.44 29.74
N SER A 289 2.46 -13.70 30.19
CA SER A 289 3.76 -14.31 30.52
C SER A 289 4.57 -14.55 29.25
N SER A 290 5.85 -14.15 29.27
CA SER A 290 6.81 -14.48 28.22
C SER A 290 7.06 -15.99 28.17
N LEU A 291 7.25 -16.49 26.95
CA LEU A 291 7.65 -17.87 26.65
C LEU A 291 9.10 -17.95 26.16
N SER A 292 9.82 -16.82 26.10
CA SER A 292 11.19 -16.72 25.58
C SER A 292 12.21 -17.63 26.28
N ASP A 293 12.01 -17.96 27.55
CA ASP A 293 12.87 -18.85 28.32
C ASP A 293 12.58 -20.35 28.07
N ILE A 294 11.35 -20.68 27.67
CA ILE A 294 10.96 -22.03 27.23
C ILE A 294 11.34 -22.24 25.77
N PHE A 295 11.04 -21.23 24.94
CA PHE A 295 11.29 -21.17 23.51
C PHE A 295 12.12 -19.93 23.18
N PRO A 296 13.45 -20.03 23.09
CA PRO A 296 14.31 -18.91 22.74
C PRO A 296 13.92 -18.20 21.44
N SER A 297 13.27 -18.90 20.50
CA SER A 297 12.79 -18.30 19.25
C SER A 297 11.62 -17.32 19.41
N ALA A 298 10.92 -17.32 20.55
CA ALA A 298 9.84 -16.37 20.82
C ALA A 298 10.36 -14.97 21.17
N ASP A 299 11.60 -14.83 21.66
CA ASP A 299 12.15 -13.60 22.21
C ASP A 299 12.04 -12.40 21.25
N TYR A 300 12.52 -12.54 20.02
CA TYR A 300 12.46 -11.49 19.00
C TYR A 300 11.01 -11.06 18.70
N LEU A 301 10.13 -12.03 18.55
CA LEU A 301 8.74 -11.84 18.13
C LEU A 301 7.90 -11.21 19.24
N GLU A 302 8.13 -11.59 20.50
CA GLU A 302 7.52 -10.94 21.66
C GLU A 302 7.92 -9.46 21.75
N ARG A 303 9.22 -9.14 21.56
CA ARG A 303 9.71 -7.75 21.55
C ARG A 303 9.08 -6.93 20.43
N GLU A 304 8.95 -7.51 19.23
CA GLU A 304 8.27 -6.90 18.10
C GLU A 304 6.79 -6.60 18.44
N MET A 305 6.06 -7.57 19.00
CA MET A 305 4.66 -7.38 19.38
C MET A 305 4.49 -6.38 20.53
N GLN A 306 5.45 -6.32 21.46
CA GLN A 306 5.48 -5.31 22.51
C GLN A 306 5.62 -3.90 21.94
N ASP A 307 6.50 -3.71 20.96
CA ASP A 307 6.73 -2.40 20.36
C ASP A 307 5.54 -1.97 19.47
N LEU A 308 5.01 -2.88 18.66
CA LEU A 308 3.99 -2.59 17.65
C LEU A 308 2.56 -2.51 18.21
N PHE A 309 2.23 -3.27 19.25
CA PHE A 309 0.89 -3.32 19.85
C PHE A 309 0.86 -2.87 21.32
N GLY A 310 2.01 -2.69 21.97
CA GLY A 310 2.08 -2.32 23.38
C GLY A 310 1.64 -3.43 24.33
N VAL A 311 1.86 -4.70 23.97
CA VAL A 311 1.61 -5.86 24.84
C VAL A 311 2.86 -6.15 25.67
N GLU A 312 2.74 -6.17 27.00
CA GLU A 312 3.85 -6.44 27.90
C GLU A 312 4.02 -7.95 28.12
N PHE A 313 5.19 -8.49 27.74
CA PHE A 313 5.56 -9.89 27.96
C PHE A 313 6.37 -10.02 29.26
N VAL A 314 5.67 -10.31 30.36
CA VAL A 314 6.24 -10.42 31.70
C VAL A 314 7.24 -11.57 31.76
N GLY A 315 8.48 -11.26 32.10
CA GLY A 315 9.60 -12.22 32.16
C GLY A 315 10.55 -12.16 30.97
N ASN A 316 10.20 -11.42 29.90
CA ASN A 316 11.17 -11.11 28.85
C ASN A 316 12.23 -10.14 29.40
N PRO A 317 13.54 -10.40 29.20
CA PRO A 317 14.61 -9.55 29.75
C PRO A 317 14.65 -8.14 29.13
N TRP A 318 14.03 -7.93 27.97
CA TRP A 318 14.08 -6.65 27.26
C TRP A 318 13.05 -5.64 27.78
N LYS A 319 13.53 -4.44 28.13
CA LYS A 319 12.69 -3.31 28.57
C LYS A 319 13.00 -2.09 27.70
N GLY A 320 12.23 -1.88 26.64
CA GLY A 320 12.37 -0.71 25.77
C GLY A 320 11.76 -0.92 24.38
N ARG A 321 11.95 0.07 23.51
CA ARG A 321 11.63 -0.04 22.07
C ARG A 321 12.61 -0.96 21.37
N PHE A 322 12.17 -1.67 20.34
CA PHE A 322 12.97 -2.68 19.65
C PHE A 322 13.12 -2.40 18.16
N LEU A 323 12.01 -2.26 17.44
CA LEU A 323 11.97 -1.99 16.00
C LEU A 323 11.64 -0.54 15.68
N LEU A 324 10.84 0.11 16.52
CA LEU A 324 10.37 1.46 16.30
C LEU A 324 11.48 2.47 16.59
N ALA A 325 11.60 3.46 15.71
CA ALA A 325 12.49 4.59 15.91
C ALA A 325 12.12 5.34 17.21
N PRO A 326 13.07 6.03 17.88
CA PRO A 326 12.81 6.74 19.13
C PRO A 326 11.70 7.81 19.03
N ASP A 327 11.49 8.38 17.85
CA ASP A 327 10.49 9.39 17.52
C ASP A 327 9.17 8.79 17.02
N ALA A 328 9.12 7.48 16.78
CA ALA A 328 7.91 6.81 16.32
C ALA A 328 6.79 6.87 17.37
N PRO A 329 5.52 6.91 16.93
CA PRO A 329 4.37 6.83 17.84
C PRO A 329 4.30 5.46 18.52
N GLU A 330 3.72 5.41 19.71
CA GLU A 330 3.51 4.17 20.45
C GLU A 330 2.42 3.30 19.83
N ALA A 331 2.66 1.99 19.78
CA ALA A 331 1.71 0.97 19.33
C ALA A 331 1.02 1.29 17.97
N PRO A 332 1.79 1.56 16.90
CA PRO A 332 1.26 2.04 15.62
C PRO A 332 0.35 1.05 14.89
N LEU A 333 0.35 -0.23 15.28
CA LEU A 333 -0.51 -1.26 14.66
C LEU A 333 -1.85 -1.47 15.37
N ARG A 334 -2.14 -0.71 16.43
CA ARG A 334 -3.49 -0.73 17.01
C ARG A 334 -4.51 -0.14 16.03
N LYS A 335 -5.71 -0.71 15.99
CA LYS A 335 -6.74 -0.34 15.01
C LYS A 335 -7.33 1.06 15.22
N ASP A 336 -7.15 1.63 16.41
CA ASP A 336 -7.53 3.01 16.74
C ASP A 336 -6.40 4.03 16.49
N PHE A 337 -5.21 3.58 16.07
CA PHE A 337 -4.12 4.47 15.73
C PHE A 337 -4.49 5.30 14.49
N LYS A 338 -4.57 6.62 14.68
CA LYS A 338 -4.86 7.57 13.59
C LYS A 338 -3.56 8.04 12.98
N LEU A 339 -3.38 7.75 11.69
CA LEU A 339 -2.29 8.35 10.91
C LEU A 339 -2.54 9.86 10.78
N GLN A 340 -1.48 10.65 10.91
CA GLN A 340 -1.53 12.07 10.63
C GLN A 340 -1.91 12.28 9.15
N GLU A 341 -3.01 12.98 8.89
CA GLU A 341 -3.39 13.37 7.54
C GLU A 341 -2.47 14.51 7.08
N GLU A 342 -1.53 14.20 6.21
CA GLU A 342 -0.73 15.23 5.55
C GLU A 342 -1.56 15.87 4.44
N VAL A 343 -1.85 17.17 4.56
CA VAL A 343 -2.60 17.96 3.58
C VAL A 343 -1.62 18.52 2.55
N TYR A 344 -1.68 18.01 1.33
CA TYR A 344 -0.83 18.43 0.20
C TYR A 344 -1.60 19.17 -0.90
N VAL A 345 -2.87 19.46 -0.63
CA VAL A 345 -3.76 20.20 -1.53
C VAL A 345 -3.96 21.56 -0.88
N GLY A 346 -3.64 22.64 -1.59
CA GLY A 346 -3.99 23.99 -1.12
C GLY A 346 -5.51 24.14 -1.06
N ASP A 347 -5.99 24.96 -0.11
CA ASP A 347 -7.40 25.30 0.04
C ASP A 347 -8.03 25.88 -1.23
#